data_AF-A0A537QTD6-F1
#
_entry.id   AF-A0A537QTD6-F1
#
_cell.length_a   1.000
_cell.length_b   1.000
_cell.length_c   1.000
_cell.angle_alpha   90.00
_cell.angle_beta   90.00
_cell.angle_gamma   90.00
#
_symmetry.space_group_name_H-M   'P 1'
#
loop_
_entity.id
_entity.type
_entity.pdbx_description
1 polymer ?
#
loop_
_entity_poly.entity_id
_entity_poly.type
_entity_poly.pdbx_seq_one_letter_code
_entity_poly.pdbx_strand_id
1 'polypeptide(L)'
;MLRRPLLLLAALAYAAVAFAQTPGDPIPAGAPTLTGRAAQESAPARAFAGLLEAAAKNDFAAIRPMLVEGHPGSRLLNPADFPRVKAELLPNDVPPAIVIATLSALYLQNDDAILVFGVKTGRTIWKMKRQTGSWKLSP
;
A
#
# COMPACT_ATOMS: atom_id res chain seq x y z
N MET A 1 54.14 18.13 17.06
CA MET A 1 54.07 17.38 15.78
C MET A 1 53.27 16.12 16.07
N LEU A 2 52.19 15.69 15.40
CA LEU A 2 51.43 16.07 14.22
C LEU A 2 50.02 15.42 14.38
N ARG A 3 48.95 16.15 13.99
CA ARG A 3 47.68 15.68 13.37
C ARG A 3 46.59 14.90 14.18
N ARG A 4 45.52 15.66 14.49
CA ARG A 4 44.06 15.33 14.48
C ARG A 4 43.59 14.75 13.12
N PRO A 5 42.29 14.45 12.87
CA PRO A 5 41.24 13.67 13.58
C PRO A 5 40.56 12.69 12.55
N LEU A 6 39.27 12.29 12.69
CA LEU A 6 38.35 11.57 11.76
C LEU A 6 38.18 10.06 12.07
N LEU A 7 37.02 9.40 12.10
CA LEU A 7 35.59 9.67 11.80
C LEU A 7 34.78 8.68 12.69
N LEU A 8 33.75 9.09 13.42
CA LEU A 8 32.34 9.04 13.00
C LEU A 8 31.95 7.76 12.24
N LEU A 9 31.31 6.83 12.95
CA LEU A 9 30.25 6.00 12.39
C LEU A 9 29.04 6.07 13.32
N ALA A 10 28.31 7.16 13.15
CA ALA A 10 26.86 7.10 13.28
C ALA A 10 26.36 6.21 12.13
N ALA A 11 25.92 4.99 12.45
CA ALA A 11 25.04 4.22 11.58
C ALA A 11 23.85 3.82 12.46
N LEU A 12 22.95 4.78 12.63
CA LEU A 12 21.68 4.80 11.91
C LEU A 12 20.72 3.81 12.56
N ALA A 13 19.92 4.37 13.46
CA ALA A 13 18.59 3.92 13.76
C ALA A 13 17.88 3.59 12.44
N TYR A 14 17.87 2.31 12.06
CA TYR A 14 16.92 1.83 11.08
C TYR A 14 15.60 1.68 11.81
N ALA A 15 14.88 2.81 11.91
CA ALA A 15 13.45 2.79 12.15
C ALA A 15 12.88 1.88 11.06
N ALA A 16 12.48 0.68 11.46
CA ALA A 16 11.73 -0.24 10.63
C ALA A 16 10.37 0.42 10.40
N VAL A 17 10.30 1.28 9.39
CA VAL A 17 9.01 1.77 8.92
C VAL A 17 8.40 0.60 8.14
N ALA A 18 7.55 -0.16 8.83
CA ALA A 18 6.51 -0.96 8.19
C ALA A 18 5.58 0.05 7.48
N PHE A 19 5.38 -0.13 6.18
CA PHE A 19 4.62 0.81 5.34
C PHE A 19 3.31 0.22 4.83
N ALA A 20 2.78 -0.81 5.49
CA ALA A 20 1.37 -0.75 5.85
C ALA A 20 1.21 0.56 6.64
N GLN A 21 0.52 1.55 6.09
CA GLN A 21 0.38 2.84 6.75
C GLN A 21 0.01 2.64 8.22
N THR A 22 0.86 3.20 9.09
CA THR A 22 0.68 3.20 10.54
C THR A 22 -0.79 3.55 10.85
N PRO A 23 -1.46 2.87 11.81
CA PRO A 23 -2.73 3.36 12.32
C PRO A 23 -2.50 4.80 12.81
N GLY A 24 -2.95 5.80 12.05
CA GLY A 24 -2.53 7.19 12.27
C GLY A 24 -2.68 8.10 11.05
N ASP A 25 -2.77 7.55 9.83
CA ASP A 25 -3.23 8.37 8.71
C ASP A 25 -4.65 8.87 8.98
N PRO A 26 -4.88 10.20 9.01
CA PRO A 26 -6.17 10.74 9.41
C PRO A 26 -7.22 10.32 8.39
N ILE A 27 -8.19 9.54 8.85
CA ILE A 27 -9.42 9.30 8.12
C ILE A 27 -10.12 10.66 8.02
N PRO A 28 -10.44 11.17 6.82
CA PRO A 28 -11.04 12.48 6.68
C PRO A 28 -12.39 12.52 7.40
N ALA A 29 -12.57 13.49 8.30
CA ALA A 29 -13.83 13.67 9.01
C ALA A 29 -14.97 13.95 8.01
N GLY A 30 -16.07 13.19 8.12
CA GLY A 30 -17.23 13.35 7.24
C GLY A 30 -17.08 12.71 5.84
N ALA A 31 -15.99 11.99 5.55
CA ALA A 31 -15.89 11.24 4.29
C ALA A 31 -16.92 10.10 4.25
N PRO A 32 -17.67 9.97 3.14
CA PRO A 32 -18.52 8.80 2.90
C PRO A 32 -17.72 7.51 3.08
N THR A 33 -18.28 6.60 3.89
CA THR A 33 -17.68 5.30 4.19
C THR A 33 -18.54 4.20 3.60
N LEU A 34 -17.94 3.34 2.78
CA LEU A 34 -18.53 2.09 2.32
C LEU A 34 -18.03 0.95 3.20
N THR A 35 -18.91 -0.03 3.47
CA THR A 35 -18.60 -1.23 4.26
C THR A 35 -19.16 -2.48 3.61
N GLY A 36 -18.66 -3.66 3.99
CA GLY A 36 -19.15 -4.94 3.50
C GLY A 36 -19.07 -5.06 1.97
N ARG A 37 -20.10 -5.64 1.33
CA ARG A 37 -20.10 -5.83 -0.13
C ARG A 37 -19.97 -4.54 -0.93
N ALA A 38 -20.59 -3.44 -0.46
CA ALA A 38 -20.48 -2.15 -1.15
C ALA A 38 -19.03 -1.64 -1.22
N ALA A 39 -18.22 -1.88 -0.17
CA ALA A 39 -16.80 -1.57 -0.19
C ALA A 39 -16.04 -2.52 -1.14
N GLN A 40 -16.28 -3.83 -1.01
CA GLN A 40 -15.59 -4.88 -1.77
C GLN A 40 -15.84 -4.80 -3.27
N GLU A 41 -17.04 -4.41 -3.68
CA GLU A 41 -17.44 -4.32 -5.09
C GLU A 41 -17.17 -2.94 -5.71
N SER A 42 -16.63 -1.98 -4.94
CA SER A 42 -16.35 -0.63 -5.40
C SER A 42 -15.22 -0.57 -6.45
N ALA A 43 -15.19 0.50 -7.25
CA ALA A 43 -14.15 0.69 -8.25
C ALA A 43 -12.72 0.73 -7.68
N PRO A 44 -12.42 1.41 -6.55
CA PRO A 44 -11.10 1.33 -5.93
C PRO A 44 -10.76 -0.09 -5.46
N ALA A 45 -11.70 -0.81 -4.83
CA ALA A 45 -11.43 -2.17 -4.36
C ALA A 45 -11.13 -3.14 -5.51
N ARG A 46 -11.82 -3.02 -6.64
CA ARG A 46 -11.53 -3.81 -7.86
C ARG A 46 -10.15 -3.49 -8.45
N ALA A 47 -9.78 -2.21 -8.48
CA ALA A 47 -8.45 -1.80 -8.94
C ALA A 47 -7.34 -2.31 -8.01
N PHE A 48 -7.56 -2.26 -6.69
CA PHE A 48 -6.64 -2.85 -5.72
C PHE A 48 -6.54 -4.37 -5.86
N ALA A 49 -7.66 -5.06 -6.11
CA ALA A 49 -7.66 -6.51 -6.39
C ALA A 49 -6.79 -6.87 -7.60
N GLY A 50 -6.87 -6.09 -8.68
CA GLY A 50 -6.00 -6.26 -9.85
C GLY A 50 -4.51 -6.10 -9.51
N LEU A 51 -4.16 -5.17 -8.62
CA LEU A 51 -2.79 -5.00 -8.12
C LEU A 51 -2.33 -6.21 -7.30
N LEU A 52 -3.19 -6.74 -6.43
CA LEU A 52 -2.90 -7.95 -5.67
C LEU A 52 -2.68 -9.17 -6.59
N GLU A 53 -3.49 -9.31 -7.64
CA GLU A 53 -3.33 -10.37 -8.64
C GLU A 53 -2.01 -10.25 -9.41
N ALA A 54 -1.65 -9.04 -9.83
CA ALA A 54 -0.38 -8.78 -10.50
C ALA A 54 0.81 -9.06 -9.56
N ALA A 55 0.71 -8.66 -8.29
CA ALA A 55 1.72 -8.95 -7.26
C ALA A 55 1.86 -10.45 -6.98
N ALA A 56 0.76 -11.20 -6.94
CA ALA A 56 0.80 -12.65 -6.77
C ALA A 56 1.60 -13.35 -7.89
N LYS A 57 1.44 -12.85 -9.12
CA LYS A 57 2.12 -13.35 -10.34
C LYS A 57 3.53 -12.78 -10.55
N ASN A 58 3.99 -11.86 -9.69
CA ASN A 58 5.22 -11.09 -9.86
C ASN A 58 5.26 -10.32 -11.21
N ASP A 59 4.10 -9.87 -11.70
CA ASP A 59 3.97 -9.19 -12.99
C ASP A 59 4.22 -7.69 -12.85
N PHE A 60 5.50 -7.30 -12.91
CA PHE A 60 5.90 -5.90 -12.83
C PHE A 60 5.33 -5.02 -13.95
N ALA A 61 5.05 -5.59 -15.12
CA ALA A 61 4.48 -4.87 -16.26
C ALA A 61 3.02 -4.51 -15.98
N ALA A 62 2.26 -5.40 -15.33
CA ALA A 62 0.90 -5.13 -14.88
C ALA A 62 0.84 -4.23 -13.62
N ILE A 63 1.82 -4.31 -12.71
CA ILE A 63 1.88 -3.45 -11.51
C ILE A 63 2.15 -1.99 -11.89
N ARG A 64 3.10 -1.74 -12.81
CA ARG A 64 3.54 -0.38 -13.18
C ARG A 64 2.42 0.61 -13.49
N PRO A 65 1.43 0.31 -14.35
CA PRO A 65 0.35 1.24 -14.66
C PRO A 65 -0.66 1.46 -13.51
N MET A 66 -0.65 0.60 -12.49
CA MET A 66 -1.53 0.68 -11.31
C MET A 66 -0.95 1.57 -10.21
N LEU A 67 0.26 2.10 -10.38
CA LEU A 67 0.87 3.07 -9.49
C LEU A 67 0.69 4.47 -10.06
N VAL A 68 0.47 5.46 -9.19
CA VAL A 68 0.48 6.88 -9.58
C VAL A 68 1.81 7.23 -10.27
N GLU A 69 1.79 8.14 -11.25
CA GLU A 69 3.03 8.59 -11.89
C GLU A 69 3.93 9.32 -10.86
N GLY A 70 5.21 8.97 -10.81
CA GLY A 70 6.12 9.49 -9.78
C GLY A 70 5.90 8.90 -8.37
N HIS A 71 5.13 7.82 -8.24
CA HIS A 71 4.89 7.14 -6.97
C HIS A 71 6.23 6.70 -6.33
N PRO A 72 6.52 7.08 -5.06
CA PRO A 72 7.67 6.61 -4.29
C PRO A 72 7.74 5.08 -4.14
N GLY A 73 6.67 4.37 -4.43
CA GLY A 73 6.61 2.90 -4.50
C GLY A 73 7.33 2.31 -5.71
N SER A 74 8.44 2.91 -6.12
CA SER A 74 9.51 2.24 -6.86
C SER A 74 9.86 0.89 -6.26
N ARG A 75 9.62 0.69 -4.96
CA ARG A 75 9.77 -0.57 -4.22
C ARG A 75 8.88 -1.71 -4.73
N LEU A 76 7.67 -1.43 -5.21
CA LEU A 76 6.81 -2.43 -5.87
C LEU A 76 7.33 -2.80 -7.27
N LEU A 77 8.15 -1.94 -7.87
CA LEU A 77 8.78 -2.16 -9.16
C LEU A 77 10.26 -2.55 -9.04
N ASN A 78 10.80 -2.57 -7.82
CA ASN A 78 12.18 -2.92 -7.53
C ASN A 78 12.23 -4.39 -7.11
N PRO A 79 12.88 -5.27 -7.89
CA PRO A 79 12.99 -6.69 -7.56
C PRO A 79 13.57 -6.97 -6.16
N ALA A 80 14.42 -6.08 -5.63
CA ALA A 80 15.01 -6.24 -4.30
C ALA A 80 14.04 -5.95 -3.15
N ASP A 81 13.15 -4.98 -3.32
CA ASP A 81 12.16 -4.61 -2.30
C ASP A 81 10.84 -5.37 -2.46
N PHE A 82 10.56 -5.85 -3.68
CA PHE A 82 9.29 -6.45 -4.03
C PHE A 82 8.88 -7.62 -3.13
N PRO A 83 9.75 -8.59 -2.75
CA PRO A 83 9.36 -9.66 -1.84
C PRO A 83 8.82 -9.15 -0.49
N ARG A 84 9.43 -8.08 0.04
CA ARG A 84 8.99 -7.48 1.29
C ARG A 84 7.63 -6.81 1.13
N VAL A 85 7.45 -5.97 0.10
CA VAL A 85 6.17 -5.27 -0.11
C VAL A 85 5.06 -6.26 -0.50
N LYS A 86 5.40 -7.33 -1.24
CA LYS A 86 4.48 -8.43 -1.54
C LYS A 86 3.98 -9.10 -0.26
N ALA A 87 4.84 -9.34 0.73
CA ALA A 87 4.42 -9.91 2.02
C ALA A 87 3.50 -8.96 2.82
N GLU A 88 3.57 -7.65 2.59
CA GLU A 88 2.65 -6.66 3.19
C GLU A 88 1.28 -6.65 2.45
N LEU A 89 1.29 -6.81 1.12
CA LEU A 89 0.08 -6.87 0.27
C LEU A 89 -0.65 -8.21 0.36
N LEU A 90 0.10 -9.30 0.39
CA LEU A 90 -0.33 -10.70 0.40
C LEU A 90 0.34 -11.41 1.59
N PRO A 91 -0.10 -11.15 2.83
CA PRO A 91 0.48 -11.80 4.00
C PRO A 91 0.39 -13.31 3.87
N ASN A 92 1.51 -14.01 4.05
CA ASN A 92 1.60 -15.48 3.90
C ASN A 92 1.09 -16.00 2.53
N ASP A 93 1.27 -15.21 1.46
CA ASP A 93 0.81 -15.54 0.10
C ASP A 93 -0.70 -15.85 0.02
N VAL A 94 -1.49 -15.27 0.92
CA VAL A 94 -2.94 -15.40 0.94
C VAL A 94 -3.52 -14.94 -0.41
N PRO A 95 -4.46 -15.70 -1.01
CA PRO A 95 -5.05 -15.33 -2.29
C PRO A 95 -5.65 -13.92 -2.30
N PRO A 96 -5.51 -13.14 -3.40
CA PRO A 96 -6.05 -11.79 -3.53
C PRO A 96 -7.52 -11.66 -3.10
N ALA A 97 -8.36 -12.61 -3.49
CA ALA A 97 -9.78 -12.63 -3.13
C ALA A 97 -10.03 -12.69 -1.61
N ILE A 98 -9.19 -13.42 -0.87
CA ILE A 98 -9.29 -13.50 0.58
C ILE A 98 -8.85 -12.17 1.21
N VAL A 99 -7.79 -11.54 0.70
CA VAL A 99 -7.38 -10.20 1.17
C VAL A 99 -8.51 -9.19 0.94
N ILE A 100 -9.12 -9.16 -0.25
CA ILE A 100 -10.26 -8.28 -0.55
C ILE A 100 -11.46 -8.54 0.36
N ALA A 101 -11.74 -9.81 0.70
CA ALA A 101 -12.81 -10.15 1.64
C ALA A 101 -12.60 -9.57 3.05
N THR A 102 -11.36 -9.23 3.42
CA THR A 102 -11.02 -8.57 4.69
C THR A 102 -11.13 -7.05 4.65
N LEU A 103 -11.51 -6.46 3.51
CA LEU A 103 -11.79 -5.02 3.39
C LEU A 103 -12.97 -4.65 4.30
N SER A 104 -12.65 -3.98 5.41
CA SER A 104 -13.60 -3.65 6.46
C SER A 104 -14.30 -2.31 6.22
N ALA A 105 -13.55 -1.32 5.72
CA ALA A 105 -14.05 0.00 5.41
C ALA A 105 -13.30 0.57 4.21
N LEU A 106 -14.01 1.39 3.43
CA LEU A 106 -13.45 2.17 2.35
C LEU A 106 -13.97 3.60 2.46
N TYR A 107 -13.06 4.55 2.59
CA TYR A 107 -13.37 5.98 2.66
C TYR A 107 -13.13 6.61 1.30
N LEU A 108 -14.09 7.40 0.82
CA LEU A 108 -13.98 8.14 -0.44
C LEU A 108 -13.97 9.64 -0.17
N GLN A 109 -13.01 10.35 -0.74
CA GLN A 109 -12.98 11.80 -0.73
C GLN A 109 -12.51 12.29 -2.11
N ASN A 110 -13.45 12.78 -2.94
CA ASN A 110 -13.18 13.22 -4.31
C ASN A 110 -12.46 12.13 -5.12
N ASP A 111 -11.22 12.40 -5.53
CA ASP A 111 -10.36 11.49 -6.28
C ASP A 111 -9.44 10.65 -5.38
N ASP A 112 -9.61 10.68 -4.05
CA ASP A 112 -8.83 9.89 -3.11
C ASP A 112 -9.69 8.81 -2.44
N ALA A 113 -9.08 7.65 -2.19
CA ALA A 113 -9.71 6.54 -1.49
C ALA A 113 -8.76 5.94 -0.45
N ILE A 114 -9.29 5.55 0.70
CA ILE A 114 -8.55 4.87 1.76
C ILE A 114 -9.21 3.51 2.01
N LEU A 115 -8.48 2.43 1.77
CA LEU A 115 -8.92 1.06 1.96
C LEU A 115 -8.36 0.54 3.28
N VAL A 116 -9.25 0.08 4.15
CA VAL A 116 -8.90 -0.42 5.48
C VAL A 116 -9.18 -1.91 5.57
N PHE A 117 -8.12 -2.70 5.59
CA PHE A 117 -8.16 -4.16 5.71
C PHE A 117 -7.96 -4.58 7.15
N GLY A 118 -8.75 -5.53 7.61
CA GLY A 118 -8.68 -6.06 8.97
C GLY A 118 -8.33 -7.54 8.97
N VAL A 119 -7.20 -7.92 9.56
CA VAL A 119 -6.91 -9.29 9.99
C VAL A 119 -6.52 -9.32 11.47
N LYS A 120 -6.69 -10.48 12.12
CA LYS A 120 -6.46 -10.74 13.56
C LYS A 120 -5.13 -10.20 14.14
N THR A 121 -4.15 -9.85 13.30
CA THR A 121 -2.79 -9.41 13.67
C THR A 121 -2.50 -7.92 13.41
N GLY A 122 -3.42 -7.15 12.83
CA GLY A 122 -3.20 -5.74 12.56
C GLY A 122 -4.09 -5.20 11.45
N ARG A 123 -4.40 -3.90 11.52
CA ARG A 123 -5.13 -3.18 10.47
C ARG A 123 -4.13 -2.69 9.42
N THR A 124 -4.37 -3.01 8.17
CA THR A 124 -3.58 -2.51 7.02
C THR A 124 -4.37 -1.43 6.31
N ILE A 125 -3.71 -0.31 6.01
CA ILE A 125 -4.32 0.82 5.31
C ILE A 125 -3.57 1.05 4.00
N TRP A 126 -4.34 1.16 2.90
CA TRP A 126 -3.83 1.47 1.57
C TRP A 126 -4.56 2.68 1.02
N LYS A 127 -3.82 3.62 0.44
CA LYS A 127 -4.40 4.78 -0.25
C LYS A 127 -4.43 4.54 -1.74
N MET A 128 -5.48 5.03 -2.38
CA MET A 128 -5.58 5.09 -3.82
C MET A 128 -5.98 6.48 -4.26
N LYS A 129 -5.55 6.83 -5.47
CA LYS A 129 -5.92 8.06 -6.16
C LYS A 129 -6.50 7.76 -7.53
N ARG A 130 -7.57 8.44 -7.89
CA ARG A 130 -8.16 8.40 -9.22
C ARG A 130 -7.35 9.33 -10.13
N GLN A 131 -6.77 8.76 -11.19
CA GLN A 131 -6.06 9.50 -12.22
C GLN A 131 -6.53 9.02 -13.59
N THR A 132 -6.84 9.97 -14.48
CA THR A 132 -7.29 9.69 -15.86
C THR A 132 -8.39 8.62 -15.91
N GLY A 133 -9.33 8.68 -14.96
CA GLY A 133 -10.46 7.74 -14.85
C GLY A 133 -10.18 6.40 -14.16
N SER A 134 -8.91 6.07 -13.83
CA SER A 134 -8.49 4.82 -13.20
C SER A 134 -8.01 5.02 -11.77
N TRP A 135 -8.30 4.07 -10.87
CA TRP A 135 -7.78 4.08 -9.50
C TRP A 135 -6.38 3.47 -9.45
N LYS A 136 -5.46 4.16 -8.79
CA LYS A 136 -4.05 3.79 -8.69
C LYS A 136 -3.59 3.84 -7.25
N LEU A 137 -2.66 2.97 -6.87
CA LEU A 137 -2.03 3.02 -5.55
C LEU A 137 -1.27 4.34 -5.39
N SER A 138 -1.54 5.04 -4.29
CA SER A 138 -0.89 6.29 -3.90
C SER A 138 -0.01 6.06 -2.65
N PRO A 139 1.04 6.88 -2.45
CA PRO A 139 1.99 6.68 -1.35
C PRO A 139 1.37 6.94 0.03
#